data_AF-A0A814SCJ6-F1
#
_entry.id   AF-A0A814SCJ6-F1
#
_cell.length_a   1.000
_cell.length_b   1.000
_cell.length_c   1.000
_cell.angle_alpha   90.00
_cell.angle_beta   90.00
_cell.angle_gamma   90.00
#
_symmetry.space_group_name_H-M   'P 1'
#
loop_
_entity.id
_entity.type
_entity.pdbx_description
1 polymer ?
#
loop_
_entity_poly.entity_id
_entity_poly.type
_entity_poly.pdbx_seq_one_letter_code
_entity_poly.pdbx_strand_id
1 'polypeptide(L)'
;MRFSFFTLILLFAVLNTVKCTMDSCRQTFGSRKYDLNRLSKFTLFGSDDEYDYALTLCDIVKAEACHGHIVPYEMSCQYNRAFQMWSTMAFLDGKSTFSPNLNATYTENSDGPGTGVFMTTNNGDPCFGRTRYMRMKLICDRTVEQPTNMTIVQWSNCDFHVEVRAIQACPIQ
;
A
#
# COMPACT_ATOMS: atom_id res chain seq x y z
N MET A 1 -25.77 33.67 -36.29
CA MET A 1 -25.67 32.70 -35.17
C MET A 1 -24.22 32.61 -34.72
N ARG A 2 -23.88 33.26 -33.60
CA ARG A 2 -22.52 33.23 -33.04
C ARG A 2 -22.43 32.03 -32.11
N PHE A 3 -21.86 30.92 -32.59
CA PHE A 3 -21.52 29.79 -31.75
C PHE A 3 -20.38 30.20 -30.82
N SER A 4 -20.68 30.27 -29.53
CA SER A 4 -19.77 30.72 -28.49
C SER A 4 -18.65 29.69 -28.28
N PHE A 5 -17.43 30.03 -28.69
CA PHE A 5 -16.22 29.23 -28.47
C PHE A 5 -15.97 28.92 -26.98
N PHE A 6 -16.53 29.71 -26.06
CA PHE A 6 -16.38 29.53 -24.63
C PHE A 6 -17.09 28.27 -24.08
N THR A 7 -18.18 27.83 -24.70
CA THR A 7 -18.92 26.65 -24.23
C THR A 7 -18.17 25.34 -24.52
N LEU A 8 -17.34 25.32 -25.57
CA LEU A 8 -16.52 24.16 -25.92
C LEU A 8 -15.32 24.00 -24.97
N ILE A 9 -14.69 25.10 -24.58
CA ILE A 9 -13.53 25.10 -23.65
C ILE A 9 -13.95 24.63 -22.25
N LEU A 10 -15.15 25.02 -21.78
CA LEU A 10 -15.69 24.52 -20.51
C LEU A 10 -16.03 23.03 -20.57
N LEU A 11 -16.47 22.49 -21.71
CA LEU A 11 -16.70 21.06 -21.87
C LEU A 11 -15.38 20.25 -21.75
N PHE A 12 -14.28 20.77 -22.30
CA PHE A 12 -12.95 20.15 -22.16
C PHE A 12 -12.34 20.33 -20.77
N ALA A 13 -12.63 21.42 -20.07
CA ALA A 13 -12.18 21.61 -18.68
C ALA A 13 -12.92 20.67 -17.71
N VAL A 14 -14.21 20.41 -17.95
CA VAL A 14 -15.03 19.49 -17.12
C VAL A 14 -14.77 18.01 -17.45
N LEU A 15 -14.35 17.68 -18.68
CA LEU A 15 -13.91 16.32 -19.02
C LEU A 15 -12.55 15.93 -18.41
N ASN A 16 -11.73 16.91 -17.99
CA ASN A 16 -10.46 16.67 -17.30
C ASN A 16 -10.61 16.45 -15.79
N THR A 17 -11.80 16.65 -15.22
CA THR A 17 -12.16 15.94 -13.98
C THR A 17 -12.50 14.50 -14.34
N VAL A 18 -11.49 13.78 -14.83
CA VAL A 18 -11.47 12.33 -14.71
C VAL A 18 -11.56 12.09 -13.22
N LYS A 19 -12.78 11.77 -12.76
CA LYS A 19 -12.98 10.99 -11.55
C LYS A 19 -12.21 9.70 -11.79
N CYS A 20 -10.90 9.74 -11.55
CA CYS A 20 -10.10 8.56 -11.33
C CYS A 20 -10.61 7.99 -10.01
N THR A 21 -11.75 7.31 -10.05
CA THR A 21 -11.95 6.13 -9.21
C THR A 21 -11.01 5.04 -9.76
N MET A 22 -9.70 5.35 -9.77
CA MET A 22 -8.68 4.33 -9.85
C MET A 22 -8.66 3.76 -8.45
N ASP A 23 -9.15 2.54 -8.30
CA ASP A 23 -8.45 1.47 -7.60
C ASP A 23 -7.19 2.01 -6.88
N SER A 24 -7.22 2.14 -5.55
CA SER A 24 -6.26 2.94 -4.76
C SER A 24 -4.79 2.55 -4.99
N CYS A 25 -4.57 1.37 -5.57
CA CYS A 25 -3.28 0.78 -5.88
C CYS A 25 -2.77 0.96 -7.31
N ARG A 26 -3.46 1.74 -8.16
CA ARG A 26 -2.94 2.12 -9.46
C ARG A 26 -2.43 3.55 -9.44
N GLN A 27 -1.18 3.76 -9.82
CA GLN A 27 -0.50 5.04 -9.68
C GLN A 27 0.11 5.48 -11.01
N THR A 28 0.13 6.79 -11.26
CA THR A 28 0.79 7.37 -12.44
C THR A 28 1.74 8.48 -12.00
N PHE A 29 3.02 8.35 -12.33
CA PHE A 29 4.06 9.33 -12.05
C PHE A 29 4.72 9.74 -13.37
N GLY A 30 4.39 10.95 -13.85
CA GLY A 30 4.80 11.40 -15.19
C GLY A 30 4.24 10.48 -16.27
N SER A 31 5.12 9.92 -17.11
CA SER A 31 4.74 8.96 -18.16
C SER A 31 4.61 7.51 -17.67
N ARG A 32 4.96 7.22 -16.40
CA ARG A 32 4.99 5.86 -15.88
C ARG A 32 3.71 5.52 -15.15
N LYS A 33 3.17 4.36 -15.48
CA LYS A 33 1.99 3.78 -14.84
C LYS A 33 2.41 2.58 -14.03
N TYR A 34 1.86 2.42 -12.83
CA TYR A 34 2.09 1.30 -11.94
C TYR A 34 0.73 0.69 -11.60
N ASP A 35 0.60 -0.63 -11.73
CA ASP A 35 -0.60 -1.38 -11.32
C ASP A 35 -0.23 -2.34 -10.19
N LEU A 36 -0.30 -1.82 -8.95
CA LEU A 36 0.06 -2.58 -7.76
C LEU A 36 -1.00 -3.60 -7.36
N ASN A 37 -2.20 -3.56 -7.97
CA ASN A 37 -3.19 -4.64 -7.79
C ASN A 37 -2.69 -5.98 -8.30
N ARG A 38 -1.63 -6.01 -9.11
CA ARG A 38 -0.96 -7.26 -9.47
C ARG A 38 -0.33 -7.95 -8.25
N LEU A 39 -0.13 -7.24 -7.13
CA LEU A 39 0.36 -7.78 -5.86
C LEU A 39 -0.74 -8.34 -4.94
N SER A 40 -2.03 -8.07 -5.20
CA SER A 40 -3.14 -8.54 -4.34
C SER A 40 -3.26 -10.06 -4.22
N LYS A 41 -2.67 -10.78 -5.17
CA LYS A 41 -2.69 -12.25 -5.21
C LYS A 41 -1.62 -12.88 -4.32
N PHE A 42 -0.68 -12.08 -3.82
CA PHE A 42 0.47 -12.56 -3.05
C PHE A 42 0.37 -12.08 -1.62
N THR A 43 0.53 -13.02 -0.69
CA THR A 43 0.78 -12.67 0.71
C THR A 43 2.28 -12.71 0.94
N LEU A 44 2.80 -11.60 1.45
CA LEU A 44 4.19 -11.36 1.77
C LEU A 44 4.41 -11.65 3.24
N PHE A 45 5.48 -12.36 3.54
CA PHE A 45 5.86 -12.73 4.90
C PHE A 45 7.18 -12.08 5.27
N GLY A 46 7.30 -11.71 6.54
CA GLY A 46 8.53 -11.17 7.12
C GLY A 46 8.61 -11.52 8.60
N SER A 47 9.82 -11.50 9.15
CA SER A 47 10.06 -11.66 10.59
C SER A 47 11.26 -10.81 10.99
N ASP A 48 11.26 -10.35 12.23
CA ASP A 48 12.44 -9.79 12.91
C ASP A 48 12.71 -10.58 14.20
N ASP A 49 13.42 -10.03 15.19
CA ASP A 49 13.74 -10.72 16.45
C ASP A 49 12.53 -10.90 17.38
N GLU A 50 11.50 -10.06 17.28
CA GLU A 50 10.35 -10.04 18.20
C GLU A 50 9.03 -10.45 17.54
N TYR A 51 8.92 -10.25 16.23
CA TYR A 51 7.64 -10.31 15.52
C TYR A 51 7.69 -11.17 14.27
N ASP A 52 6.52 -11.71 13.93
CA ASP A 52 6.19 -12.27 12.63
C ASP A 52 5.14 -11.39 11.96
N TYR A 53 5.22 -11.26 10.63
CA TYR A 53 4.40 -10.33 9.87
C TYR A 53 3.85 -11.01 8.61
N ALA A 54 2.60 -10.68 8.29
CA ALA A 54 2.01 -10.97 6.99
C ALA A 54 1.34 -9.73 6.41
N LEU A 55 1.35 -9.63 5.09
CA LEU A 55 0.83 -8.49 4.34
C LEU A 55 0.35 -8.95 2.96
N THR A 56 -0.87 -8.59 2.58
CA THR A 56 -1.33 -8.70 1.19
C THR A 56 -1.59 -7.29 0.66
N LEU A 57 -0.74 -6.78 -0.23
CA LEU A 57 -0.90 -5.42 -0.71
C LEU A 57 -2.16 -5.29 -1.59
N CYS A 58 -2.94 -4.22 -1.39
CA CYS A 58 -4.16 -3.93 -2.16
C CYS A 58 -5.31 -4.93 -1.97
N ASP A 59 -5.26 -5.77 -0.95
CA ASP A 59 -6.32 -6.72 -0.64
C ASP A 59 -6.35 -7.01 0.87
N ILE A 60 -7.29 -7.83 1.28
CA ILE A 60 -7.36 -8.36 2.64
C ILE A 60 -6.33 -9.47 2.80
N VAL A 61 -5.54 -9.40 3.88
CA VAL A 61 -4.61 -10.48 4.23
C VAL A 61 -5.40 -11.75 4.55
N LYS A 62 -4.92 -12.90 4.06
CA LYS A 62 -5.63 -14.15 4.27
C LYS A 62 -5.52 -14.58 5.74
N ALA A 63 -6.61 -15.07 6.30
CA ALA A 63 -6.67 -15.46 7.71
C ALA A 63 -5.60 -16.50 8.08
N GLU A 64 -5.30 -17.45 7.20
CA GLU A 64 -4.25 -18.44 7.41
C GLU A 64 -2.85 -17.83 7.58
N ALA A 65 -2.58 -16.71 6.92
CA ALA A 65 -1.30 -16.02 7.05
C ALA A 65 -1.15 -15.30 8.39
N CYS A 66 -2.27 -14.99 9.04
CA CYS A 66 -2.34 -14.41 10.38
C CYS A 66 -2.76 -15.45 11.43
N HIS A 67 -2.50 -16.74 11.17
CA HIS A 67 -2.80 -17.88 12.07
C HIS A 67 -4.25 -17.89 12.61
N GLY A 68 -5.22 -17.51 11.79
CA GLY A 68 -6.63 -17.45 12.15
C GLY A 68 -7.07 -16.16 12.85
N HIS A 69 -6.18 -15.17 13.00
CA HIS A 69 -6.58 -13.81 13.31
C HIS A 69 -7.40 -13.26 12.15
N ILE A 70 -8.64 -12.88 12.41
CA ILE A 70 -9.58 -12.40 11.40
C ILE A 70 -10.05 -11.02 11.82
N VAL A 71 -9.55 -10.00 11.12
CA VAL A 71 -10.00 -8.63 11.27
C VAL A 71 -10.51 -8.13 9.91
N PRO A 72 -11.73 -7.56 9.83
CA PRO A 72 -12.26 -7.04 8.58
C PRO A 72 -11.35 -5.98 7.97
N TYR A 73 -11.12 -6.07 6.66
CA TYR A 73 -10.30 -5.14 5.89
C TYR A 73 -8.83 -5.05 6.34
N GLU A 74 -8.35 -5.98 7.15
CA GLU A 74 -6.94 -6.04 7.52
C GLU A 74 -6.11 -6.33 6.28
N MET A 75 -5.17 -5.44 5.97
CA MET A 75 -4.23 -5.62 4.86
C MET A 75 -2.91 -6.24 5.36
N SER A 76 -2.60 -6.07 6.64
CA SER A 76 -1.40 -6.60 7.27
C SER A 76 -1.59 -6.85 8.77
N CYS A 77 -1.06 -7.97 9.23
CA CYS A 77 -1.04 -8.39 10.62
C CYS A 77 0.40 -8.56 11.13
N GLN A 78 0.58 -8.34 12.43
CA GLN A 78 1.82 -8.51 13.18
C GLN A 78 1.53 -9.40 14.39
N TYR A 79 2.35 -10.42 14.60
CA TYR A 79 2.35 -11.27 15.78
C TYR A 79 3.55 -10.96 16.65
N ASN A 80 3.34 -10.56 17.90
CA ASN A 80 4.41 -10.45 18.88
C ASN A 80 4.63 -11.81 19.55
N ARG A 81 5.83 -12.38 19.44
CA ARG A 81 6.13 -13.71 20.00
C ARG A 81 6.25 -13.72 21.52
N ALA A 82 6.68 -12.63 22.13
CA ALA A 82 6.87 -12.53 23.58
C ALA A 82 5.53 -12.44 24.34
N PHE A 83 4.60 -11.66 23.82
CA PHE A 83 3.28 -11.43 24.42
C PHE A 83 2.16 -12.26 23.77
N GLN A 84 2.49 -13.01 22.72
CA GLN A 84 1.55 -13.83 21.94
C GLN A 84 0.31 -13.05 21.48
N MET A 85 0.51 -11.80 21.07
CA MET A 85 -0.56 -10.88 20.70
C MET A 85 -0.50 -10.51 19.22
N TRP A 86 -1.68 -10.35 18.62
CA TRP A 86 -1.85 -9.86 17.27
C TRP A 86 -2.11 -8.36 17.24
N SER A 87 -1.69 -7.71 16.17
CA SER A 87 -2.05 -6.33 15.87
C SER A 87 -2.12 -6.11 14.38
N THR A 88 -3.06 -5.28 13.95
CA THR A 88 -3.18 -4.85 12.56
C THR A 88 -2.22 -3.70 12.29
N MET A 89 -1.37 -3.87 11.28
CA MET A 89 -0.40 -2.86 10.86
C MET A 89 -1.00 -1.81 9.95
N ALA A 90 -1.95 -2.22 9.10
CA ALA A 90 -2.67 -1.34 8.20
C ALA A 90 -3.99 -1.99 7.77
N PHE A 91 -5.00 -1.15 7.64
CA PHE A 91 -6.28 -1.50 7.02
C PHE A 91 -6.28 -1.12 5.53
N LEU A 92 -7.07 -1.82 4.72
CA LEU A 92 -7.30 -1.46 3.31
C LEU A 92 -8.05 -0.12 3.24
N ASP A 93 -7.70 0.77 2.30
CA ASP A 93 -8.47 1.98 1.91
C ASP A 93 -9.07 2.79 3.06
N GLY A 94 -8.28 3.05 4.11
CA GLY A 94 -8.75 3.87 5.22
C GLY A 94 -9.97 3.24 5.92
N LYS A 95 -10.00 1.91 6.09
CA LYS A 95 -11.09 1.21 6.79
C LYS A 95 -10.84 1.03 8.29
N SER A 96 -9.77 1.63 8.83
CA SER A 96 -9.54 1.63 10.28
C SER A 96 -10.68 2.30 11.03
N THR A 97 -11.04 1.78 12.19
CA THR A 97 -11.97 2.46 13.11
C THR A 97 -11.24 3.49 13.98
N PHE A 98 -9.91 3.55 13.91
CA PHE A 98 -9.06 4.40 14.75
C PHE A 98 -8.59 5.65 14.01
N SER A 99 -8.60 6.81 14.68
CA SER A 99 -8.14 8.08 14.11
C SER A 99 -6.67 8.36 14.46
N PRO A 100 -5.88 8.95 13.54
CA PRO A 100 -6.22 9.25 12.14
C PRO A 100 -6.34 7.98 11.29
N ASN A 101 -7.21 8.05 10.29
CA ASN A 101 -7.51 6.96 9.36
C ASN A 101 -7.41 7.50 7.94
N LEU A 102 -6.19 7.55 7.42
CA LEU A 102 -5.91 8.10 6.10
C LEU A 102 -5.68 6.98 5.09
N ASN A 103 -6.14 7.20 3.86
CA ASN A 103 -5.79 6.33 2.74
C ASN A 103 -4.28 6.35 2.48
N ALA A 104 -3.80 5.28 1.86
CA ALA A 104 -2.42 5.21 1.43
C ALA A 104 -2.08 6.33 0.43
N THR A 105 -0.93 6.95 0.64
CA THR A 105 -0.31 7.88 -0.31
C THR A 105 0.84 7.18 -1.02
N TYR A 106 1.10 7.60 -2.26
CA TYR A 106 2.10 6.98 -3.11
C TYR A 106 3.00 8.05 -3.74
N THR A 107 4.29 7.76 -3.79
CA THR A 107 5.29 8.55 -4.52
C THR A 107 6.19 7.64 -5.34
N GLU A 108 6.81 8.15 -6.39
CA GLU A 108 7.85 7.39 -7.10
C GLU A 108 9.06 7.19 -6.16
N ASN A 109 9.70 6.01 -6.25
CA ASN A 109 10.86 5.70 -5.43
C ASN A 109 12.01 6.70 -5.68
N SER A 110 12.69 7.13 -4.61
CA SER A 110 13.74 8.15 -4.63
C SER A 110 15.02 7.71 -5.36
N ASP A 111 15.23 6.39 -5.49
CA ASP A 111 16.35 5.83 -6.24
C ASP A 111 16.27 6.13 -7.75
N GLY A 112 15.08 6.56 -8.19
CA GLY A 112 14.93 7.29 -9.42
C GLY A 112 13.70 6.87 -10.22
N PRO A 113 13.47 7.61 -11.31
CA PRO A 113 12.39 7.36 -12.25
C PRO A 113 12.32 5.88 -12.70
N GLY A 114 11.23 5.16 -12.40
CA GLY A 114 10.99 3.77 -12.86
C GLY A 114 11.51 2.66 -11.95
N THR A 115 12.11 3.02 -10.82
CA THR A 115 12.70 2.06 -9.86
C THR A 115 11.69 1.47 -8.89
N GLY A 116 10.45 1.98 -8.88
CA GLY A 116 9.37 1.46 -8.04
C GLY A 116 8.53 2.57 -7.41
N VAL A 117 7.81 2.21 -6.34
CA VAL A 117 6.83 3.07 -5.66
C VAL A 117 7.06 3.03 -4.16
N PHE A 118 6.98 4.18 -3.51
CA PHE A 118 6.91 4.28 -2.06
C PHE A 118 5.46 4.52 -1.64
N MET A 119 4.94 3.64 -0.78
CA MET A 119 3.60 3.75 -0.20
C MET A 119 3.71 4.12 1.28
N THR A 120 2.84 5.01 1.75
CA THR A 120 2.70 5.33 3.17
C THR A 120 1.23 5.30 3.57
N THR A 121 0.91 4.68 4.70
CA THR A 121 -0.42 4.73 5.30
C THR A 121 -0.34 4.89 6.80
N ASN A 122 -1.38 5.51 7.38
CA ASN A 122 -1.56 5.68 8.81
C ASN A 122 -3.00 5.34 9.17
N ASN A 123 -3.23 4.05 9.26
CA ASN A 123 -4.54 3.48 9.52
C ASN A 123 -4.35 2.06 10.07
N GLY A 124 -3.39 1.81 10.96
CA GLY A 124 -3.29 0.54 11.68
C GLY A 124 -4.04 0.58 13.00
N ASP A 125 -3.72 -0.36 13.88
CA ASP A 125 -4.17 -0.35 15.27
C ASP A 125 -3.46 0.73 16.10
N PRO A 126 -4.04 1.17 17.23
CA PRO A 126 -3.37 2.04 18.19
C PRO A 126 -2.13 1.38 18.78
N CYS A 127 -1.10 2.18 18.99
CA CYS A 127 0.16 1.80 19.59
C CYS A 127 0.74 3.03 20.32
N PHE A 128 0.98 2.90 21.62
CA PHE A 128 1.50 3.97 22.49
C PHE A 128 0.83 5.35 22.29
N GLY A 129 -0.49 5.39 22.18
CA GLY A 129 -1.27 6.64 22.04
C GLY A 129 -1.32 7.25 20.64
N ARG A 130 -0.78 6.56 19.62
CA ARG A 130 -0.90 6.95 18.21
C ARG A 130 -1.32 5.77 17.33
N THR A 131 -1.83 6.04 16.14
CA THR A 131 -2.12 4.99 15.15
C THR A 131 -0.81 4.46 14.54
N ARG A 132 -0.74 3.15 14.29
CA ARG A 132 0.40 2.54 13.57
C ARG A 132 0.52 3.09 12.15
N TYR A 133 1.75 3.42 11.77
CA TYR A 133 2.15 3.80 10.43
C TYR A 133 2.79 2.62 9.71
N MET A 134 2.48 2.48 8.43
CA MET A 134 3.20 1.57 7.54
C MET A 134 3.78 2.34 6.36
N ARG A 135 5.07 2.17 6.14
CA ARG A 135 5.84 2.68 5.01
C ARG A 135 6.42 1.51 4.23
N MET A 136 6.18 1.49 2.94
CA MET A 136 6.55 0.38 2.10
C MET A 136 7.27 0.88 0.87
N LYS A 137 8.49 0.40 0.68
CA LYS A 137 9.28 0.63 -0.52
C LYS A 137 9.14 -0.59 -1.44
N LEU A 138 8.34 -0.42 -2.49
CA LEU A 138 8.17 -1.40 -3.55
C LEU A 138 9.24 -1.14 -4.61
N ILE A 139 10.14 -2.09 -4.81
CA ILE A 139 11.30 -1.99 -5.70
C ILE A 139 11.03 -2.83 -6.95
N CYS A 140 11.16 -2.20 -8.12
CA CYS A 140 11.06 -2.89 -9.39
C CYS A 140 12.20 -3.92 -9.51
N ASP A 141 11.83 -5.20 -9.52
CA ASP A 141 12.75 -6.30 -9.76
C ASP A 141 12.12 -7.26 -10.76
N ARG A 142 12.61 -7.23 -12.00
CA ARG A 142 12.07 -8.06 -13.09
C ARG A 142 12.36 -9.55 -12.93
N THR A 143 13.20 -9.93 -11.97
CA THR A 143 13.54 -11.34 -11.71
C THR A 143 12.61 -12.00 -10.71
N VAL A 144 11.80 -11.22 -9.98
CA VAL A 144 10.89 -11.70 -8.93
C VAL A 144 9.45 -11.65 -9.41
N GLU A 145 8.97 -12.75 -9.99
CA GLU A 145 7.59 -12.85 -10.52
C GLU A 145 6.54 -13.16 -9.45
N GLN A 146 6.93 -13.93 -8.43
CA GLN A 146 6.05 -14.41 -7.35
C GLN A 146 6.65 -14.02 -6.00
N PRO A 147 6.49 -12.75 -5.58
CA PRO A 147 7.06 -12.30 -4.31
C PRO A 147 6.33 -12.98 -3.14
N THR A 148 7.09 -13.60 -2.24
CA THR A 148 6.56 -14.18 -0.99
C THR A 148 7.17 -13.54 0.26
N ASN A 149 8.26 -12.79 0.10
CA ASN A 149 9.04 -12.25 1.20
C ASN A 149 9.03 -10.73 1.17
N MET A 150 9.00 -10.13 2.36
CA MET A 150 9.30 -8.72 2.58
C MET A 150 10.45 -8.59 3.58
N THR A 151 11.25 -7.55 3.42
CA THR A 151 12.36 -7.24 4.34
C THR A 151 11.90 -6.16 5.32
N ILE A 152 12.06 -6.41 6.62
CA ILE A 152 11.78 -5.40 7.65
C ILE A 152 13.01 -4.50 7.77
N VAL A 153 12.88 -3.25 7.35
CA VAL A 153 14.00 -2.28 7.34
C VAL A 153 14.10 -1.58 8.68
N GLN A 154 12.97 -1.21 9.26
CA GLN A 154 12.92 -0.54 10.54
C GLN A 154 11.57 -0.78 11.23
N TRP A 155 11.64 -1.04 12.53
CA TRP A 155 10.52 -0.90 13.44
C TRP A 155 10.90 0.12 14.50
N SER A 156 10.17 1.23 14.59
CA SER A 156 10.38 2.18 15.69
C SER A 156 9.08 2.88 16.07
N ASN A 157 8.73 2.81 17.36
CA ASN A 157 7.59 3.54 17.92
C ASN A 157 6.30 3.42 17.09
N CYS A 158 5.80 2.24 16.71
CA CYS A 158 4.57 2.11 15.89
C CYS A 158 4.71 2.53 14.42
N ASP A 159 5.93 2.60 13.90
CA ASP A 159 6.23 2.93 12.52
C ASP A 159 6.96 1.75 11.88
N PHE A 160 6.34 1.18 10.85
CA PHE A 160 6.75 -0.06 10.20
C PHE A 160 7.27 0.20 8.80
N HIS A 161 8.55 -0.08 8.57
CA HIS A 161 9.19 0.16 7.28
C HIS A 161 9.56 -1.17 6.65
N VAL A 162 9.01 -1.42 5.47
CA VAL A 162 9.23 -2.68 4.75
C VAL A 162 9.66 -2.45 3.32
N GLU A 163 10.47 -3.36 2.81
CA GLU A 163 10.91 -3.43 1.43
C GLU A 163 10.37 -4.69 0.75
N VAL A 164 9.85 -4.52 -0.46
CA VAL A 164 9.34 -5.61 -1.29
C VAL A 164 9.92 -5.47 -2.68
N ARG A 165 10.54 -6.54 -3.19
CA ARG A 165 11.06 -6.62 -4.55
C ARG A 165 10.12 -7.46 -5.39
N ALA A 166 9.67 -6.92 -6.52
CA ALA A 166 8.70 -7.59 -7.36
C ALA A 166 8.67 -6.99 -8.79
N ILE A 167 8.33 -7.81 -9.78
CA ILE A 167 8.10 -7.33 -11.15
C ILE A 167 6.83 -6.45 -11.22
N GLN A 168 5.89 -6.67 -10.31
CA GLN A 168 4.65 -5.91 -10.19
C GLN A 168 4.90 -4.46 -9.71
N ALA A 169 6.04 -4.21 -9.07
CA ALA A 169 6.48 -2.86 -8.71
C ALA A 169 7.14 -2.12 -9.90
N CYS A 170 7.34 -2.78 -11.04
CA CYS A 170 7.82 -2.13 -12.25
C CYS A 170 6.70 -1.40 -12.99
N PRO A 171 7.01 -0.29 -13.70
CA PRO A 171 6.06 0.38 -14.56
C PRO A 171 5.49 -0.54 -15.64
N ILE A 172 4.20 -0.43 -15.91
CA ILE A 172 3.56 -1.01 -17.10
C ILE A 172 3.72 -0.04 -18.28
N GLN A 173 3.92 -0.61 -19.48
CA GLN A 173 4.03 0.14 -20.73
C GLN A 173 2.69 0.78 -21.12
#